data_AF-A0A1C6IUY0-F1
#
_entry.id   AF-A0A1C6IUY0-F1
#
_cell.length_a   1.000
_cell.length_b   1.000
_cell.length_c   1.000
_cell.angle_alpha   90.00
_cell.angle_beta   90.00
_cell.angle_gamma   90.00
#
_symmetry.space_group_name_H-M   'P 1'
#
loop_
_entity.id
_entity.type
_entity.pdbx_description
1 polymer ?
#
loop_
_entity_poly.entity_id
_entity_poly.type
_entity_poly.pdbx_seq_one_letter_code
_entity_poly.pdbx_strand_id
1 'polypeptide(L)'
;MTAHPTDQVRQAAIETKTLFDKYGDPTTLPQTEENGILHNLLQDLKAIDSSKLTSLAFDAWLTNLETCETAFLSAVSQRTEETAARQVGIVKEIRQTADNAYRSLVELVNALTVVNGEAPYATFIDHVNAIIDRQKTVLKARQTNAKKKGGRR
;
A
#
# COMPACT_ATOMS: atom_id res chain seq x y z
N MET A 1 32.17 26.60 -7.82
CA MET A 1 32.94 25.36 -7.56
C MET A 1 33.83 24.96 -8.74
N THR A 2 33.34 24.96 -9.99
CA THR A 2 34.15 24.59 -11.19
C THR A 2 35.17 25.64 -11.67
N ALA A 3 35.22 26.83 -11.06
CA ALA A 3 36.23 27.86 -11.29
C ALA A 3 37.17 28.04 -10.08
N HIS A 4 37.32 27.00 -9.25
CA HIS A 4 38.14 27.06 -8.05
C HIS A 4 39.63 27.31 -8.40
N PRO A 5 40.34 28.17 -7.65
CA PRO A 5 41.74 28.50 -7.92
C PRO A 5 42.68 27.29 -7.80
N THR A 6 42.38 26.35 -6.90
CA THR A 6 43.12 25.08 -6.79
C THR A 6 42.67 24.08 -7.85
N ASP A 7 43.61 23.61 -8.68
CA ASP A 7 43.36 22.69 -9.80
C ASP A 7 42.70 21.37 -9.39
N GLN A 8 43.14 20.76 -8.29
CA GLN A 8 42.59 19.49 -7.81
C GLN A 8 41.11 19.61 -7.42
N VAL A 9 40.78 20.65 -6.63
CA VAL A 9 39.40 20.94 -6.21
C VAL A 9 38.53 21.29 -7.41
N ARG A 10 39.10 22.00 -8.39
CA ARG A 10 38.39 22.33 -9.63
C ARG A 10 38.03 21.09 -10.44
N GLN A 11 38.97 20.16 -10.62
CA GLN A 11 38.73 18.91 -11.34
C GLN A 11 37.70 18.04 -10.62
N ALA A 12 37.79 17.92 -9.30
CA ALA A 12 36.78 17.24 -8.48
C ALA A 12 35.39 17.86 -8.68
N ALA A 13 35.27 19.19 -8.65
CA ALA A 13 34.01 19.88 -8.86
C ALA A 13 33.44 19.67 -10.29
N ILE A 14 34.30 19.61 -11.31
CA ILE A 14 33.89 19.32 -12.69
C ILE A 14 33.36 17.90 -12.80
N GLU A 15 34.07 16.92 -12.23
CA GLU A 15 33.66 15.50 -12.21
C GLU A 15 32.29 15.34 -11.54
N THR A 16 32.13 15.88 -10.32
CA THR A 16 30.85 15.82 -9.59
C THR A 16 29.74 16.54 -10.35
N LYS A 17 29.99 17.73 -10.93
CA LYS A 17 28.97 18.45 -11.72
C LYS A 17 28.56 17.66 -12.97
N THR A 18 29.52 17.07 -13.68
CA THR A 18 29.25 16.28 -14.89
C THR A 18 28.34 15.10 -14.57
N LEU A 19 28.47 14.54 -13.37
CA LEU A 19 27.57 13.50 -12.89
C LEU A 19 26.14 14.00 -12.71
N PHE A 20 25.94 15.14 -12.06
CA PHE A 20 24.61 15.76 -11.95
C PHE A 20 24.04 16.13 -13.32
N ASP A 21 24.85 16.66 -14.24
CA ASP A 21 24.42 16.98 -15.60
C ASP A 21 23.99 15.72 -16.39
N LYS A 22 24.66 14.57 -16.17
CA LYS A 22 24.32 13.28 -16.79
C LYS A 22 22.94 12.78 -16.37
N TYR A 23 22.60 12.88 -15.08
CA TYR A 23 21.34 12.38 -14.55
C TYR A 23 20.18 13.38 -14.68
N GLY A 24 20.49 14.68 -14.79
CA GLY A 24 19.49 15.73 -15.00
C GLY A 24 18.58 15.96 -13.79
N ASP A 25 17.40 16.50 -14.05
CA ASP A 25 16.38 16.77 -13.02
C ASP A 25 15.27 15.69 -13.06
N PRO A 26 15.26 14.74 -12.10
CA PRO A 26 14.28 13.68 -12.07
C PRO A 26 12.94 14.09 -11.43
N THR A 27 12.80 15.31 -10.89
CA THR A 27 11.63 15.71 -10.07
C THR A 27 10.31 15.80 -10.85
N THR A 28 10.38 15.76 -12.18
CA THR A 28 9.21 15.78 -13.07
C THR A 28 8.73 14.38 -13.47
N LEU A 29 9.46 13.33 -13.07
CA LEU A 29 9.21 11.96 -13.50
C LEU A 29 8.27 11.22 -12.53
N PRO A 30 7.70 10.07 -12.95
CA PRO A 30 7.00 9.18 -12.04
C PRO A 30 7.91 8.71 -10.89
N GLN A 31 7.38 8.60 -9.67
CA GLN A 31 8.14 8.28 -8.45
C GLN A 31 9.09 7.07 -8.58
N THR A 32 8.70 6.01 -9.28
CA THR A 32 9.55 4.83 -9.48
C THR A 32 10.78 5.13 -10.36
N GLU A 33 10.58 5.94 -11.39
CA GLU A 33 11.62 6.34 -12.33
C GLU A 33 12.53 7.39 -11.70
N GLU A 34 11.94 8.37 -11.01
CA GLU A 34 12.63 9.37 -10.19
C GLU A 34 13.56 8.69 -9.18
N ASN A 35 13.05 7.74 -8.40
CA ASN A 35 13.87 7.05 -7.40
C ASN A 35 14.97 6.20 -8.02
N GLY A 36 14.71 5.57 -9.17
CA GLY A 36 15.74 4.81 -9.89
C GLY A 36 16.91 5.71 -10.33
N ILE A 37 16.61 6.91 -10.82
CA ILE A 37 17.62 7.91 -11.21
C ILE A 37 18.39 8.41 -9.98
N LEU A 38 17.69 8.78 -8.91
CA LEU A 38 18.33 9.26 -7.67
C LEU A 38 19.21 8.18 -7.03
N HIS A 39 18.78 6.93 -7.05
CA HIS A 39 19.56 5.79 -6.57
C HIS A 39 20.86 5.61 -7.36
N ASN A 40 20.79 5.63 -8.69
CA ASN A 40 21.96 5.51 -9.55
C ASN A 40 22.91 6.71 -9.41
N LEU A 41 22.37 7.93 -9.29
CA LEU A 41 23.14 9.13 -8.99
C LEU A 41 23.90 8.99 -7.65
N LEU A 42 23.22 8.53 -6.60
CA LEU A 42 23.83 8.31 -5.29
C LEU A 42 24.93 7.24 -5.36
N GLN A 43 24.71 6.16 -6.12
CA GLN A 43 25.70 5.11 -6.33
C GLN A 43 26.95 5.65 -7.04
N ASP A 44 26.78 6.41 -8.12
CA ASP A 44 27.90 7.01 -8.84
C ASP A 44 28.62 8.07 -7.99
N LEU A 45 27.90 8.83 -7.16
CA LEU A 45 28.50 9.78 -6.20
C LEU A 45 29.39 9.04 -5.18
N LYS A 46 28.96 7.88 -4.69
CA LYS A 46 29.75 7.03 -3.78
C LYS A 46 30.99 6.41 -4.44
N ALA A 47 31.00 6.29 -5.76
CA ALA A 47 32.14 5.78 -6.50
C ALA A 47 33.26 6.83 -6.69
N ILE A 48 32.96 8.11 -6.47
CA ILE A 48 33.97 9.17 -6.45
C ILE A 48 34.87 8.98 -5.22
N ASP A 49 36.17 9.19 -5.40
CA ASP A 49 37.15 9.18 -4.31
C ASP A 49 36.71 10.11 -3.17
N SER A 50 36.60 9.56 -1.95
CA SER A 50 36.14 10.28 -0.77
C SER A 50 36.98 11.52 -0.46
N SER A 51 38.29 11.48 -0.75
CA SER A 51 39.17 12.64 -0.55
C SER A 51 38.78 13.83 -1.43
N LYS A 52 38.27 13.57 -2.64
CA LYS A 52 37.74 14.60 -3.54
C LYS A 52 36.44 15.18 -2.98
N LEU A 53 35.53 14.34 -2.50
CA LEU A 53 34.26 14.78 -1.91
C LEU A 53 34.48 15.61 -0.64
N THR A 54 35.43 15.23 0.20
CA THR A 54 35.83 16.02 1.38
C THR A 54 36.45 17.36 0.99
N SER A 55 37.26 17.40 -0.07
CA SER A 55 37.81 18.67 -0.59
C SER A 55 36.73 19.63 -1.10
N LEU A 56 35.56 19.11 -1.47
CA LEU A 56 34.38 19.87 -1.87
C LEU A 56 33.41 20.15 -0.70
N ALA A 57 33.72 19.69 0.51
CA ALA A 57 32.84 19.69 1.67
C ALA A 57 31.47 19.04 1.39
N PHE A 58 31.46 17.95 0.61
CA PHE A 58 30.24 17.29 0.15
C PHE A 58 29.77 16.17 1.10
N ASP A 59 30.57 15.75 2.08
CA ASP A 59 30.29 14.58 2.93
C ASP A 59 28.95 14.68 3.67
N ALA A 60 28.61 15.87 4.19
CA ALA A 60 27.35 16.10 4.90
C ALA A 60 26.13 15.95 3.97
N TRP A 61 26.26 16.35 2.71
CA TRP A 61 25.22 16.21 1.69
C TRP A 61 25.06 14.76 1.28
N LEU A 62 26.17 14.06 1.03
CA LEU A 62 26.15 12.63 0.72
C LEU A 62 25.47 11.83 1.84
N THR A 63 25.83 12.11 3.10
CA THR A 63 25.23 11.46 4.28
C THR A 63 23.72 11.70 4.37
N ASN A 64 23.27 12.91 4.07
CA ASN A 64 21.84 13.24 4.05
C ASN A 64 21.11 12.47 2.94
N LEU A 65 21.65 12.45 1.72
CA LEU A 65 21.07 11.71 0.59
C LEU A 65 20.93 10.22 0.89
N GLU A 66 21.95 9.61 1.52
CA GLU A 66 21.89 8.21 1.95
C GLU A 66 20.81 7.94 3.00
N THR A 67 20.67 8.87 3.95
CA THR A 67 19.66 8.79 5.00
C THR A 67 18.25 8.84 4.39
N CYS A 68 18.03 9.77 3.46
CA CYS A 68 16.77 9.89 2.74
C CYS A 68 16.44 8.66 1.90
N GLU A 69 17.41 8.12 1.14
CA GLU A 69 17.21 6.91 0.33
C GLU A 69 16.85 5.71 1.21
N THR A 70 17.54 5.53 2.34
CA THR A 70 17.26 4.44 3.29
C THR A 70 15.86 4.57 3.88
N ALA A 71 15.46 5.79 4.26
CA ALA A 71 14.13 6.06 4.79
C ALA A 71 13.04 5.79 3.73
N PHE A 72 13.28 6.16 2.47
CA PHE A 72 12.37 5.88 1.36
C PHE A 72 12.20 4.38 1.12
N LEU A 73 13.29 3.61 1.01
CA LEU A 73 13.25 2.17 0.80
C LEU A 73 12.51 1.45 1.94
N SER A 74 12.73 1.88 3.18
CA SER A 74 12.00 1.38 4.36
C SER A 74 10.49 1.61 4.24
N ALA A 75 10.08 2.85 3.89
CA ALA A 75 8.67 3.19 3.71
C ALA A 75 8.02 2.40 2.55
N VAL A 76 8.76 2.17 1.45
CA VAL A 76 8.28 1.36 0.32
C VAL A 76 8.13 -0.10 0.71
N SER A 77 9.07 -0.67 1.47
CA SER A 77 8.97 -2.04 2.01
C SER A 77 7.74 -2.16 2.90
N GLN A 78 7.58 -1.25 3.87
CA GLN A 78 6.44 -1.24 4.78
C GLN A 78 5.12 -1.13 4.02
N ARG A 79 5.01 -0.23 3.04
CA ARG A 79 3.81 -0.12 2.19
C ARG A 79 3.53 -1.42 1.44
N THR A 80 4.56 -2.09 0.95
CA THR A 80 4.44 -3.36 0.22
C THR A 80 3.96 -4.48 1.14
N GLU A 81 4.51 -4.58 2.35
CA GLU A 81 4.10 -5.52 3.39
C GLU A 81 2.66 -5.28 3.85
N GLU A 82 2.30 -4.03 4.15
CA GLU A 82 0.93 -3.65 4.52
C GLU A 82 -0.06 -3.96 3.40
N THR A 83 0.30 -3.67 2.15
CA THR A 83 -0.55 -3.98 0.99
C THR A 83 -0.68 -5.50 0.83
N ALA A 84 0.43 -6.25 0.91
CA ALA A 84 0.42 -7.72 0.82
C ALA A 84 -0.42 -8.35 1.95
N ALA A 85 -0.31 -7.86 3.19
CA ALA A 85 -1.10 -8.32 4.33
C ALA A 85 -2.58 -7.96 4.19
N ARG A 86 -2.91 -6.85 3.53
CA ARG A 86 -4.27 -6.38 3.32
C ARG A 86 -4.97 -7.06 2.14
N GLN A 87 -4.21 -7.59 1.18
CA GLN A 87 -4.76 -8.11 -0.08
C GLN A 87 -4.94 -9.62 -0.03
N VAL A 88 -6.20 -10.05 -0.20
CA VAL A 88 -6.65 -11.41 -0.52
C VAL A 88 -6.85 -12.33 0.68
N GLY A 89 -8.10 -12.40 1.16
CA GLY A 89 -8.54 -13.52 1.99
C GLY A 89 -9.28 -13.11 3.25
N ILE A 90 -8.76 -12.16 4.03
CA ILE A 90 -9.29 -11.86 5.38
C ILE A 90 -10.80 -11.57 5.36
N VAL A 91 -11.27 -10.69 4.48
CA VAL A 91 -12.71 -10.39 4.38
C VAL A 91 -13.50 -11.59 3.85
N LYS A 92 -12.92 -12.37 2.93
CA LYS A 92 -13.57 -13.55 2.34
C LYS A 92 -13.67 -14.69 3.36
N GLU A 93 -12.61 -14.92 4.12
CA GLU A 93 -12.50 -15.94 5.16
C GLU A 93 -13.38 -15.61 6.34
N ILE A 94 -13.33 -14.38 6.88
CA ILE A 94 -14.22 -13.94 7.96
C ILE A 94 -15.68 -14.05 7.53
N ARG A 95 -15.99 -13.67 6.27
CA ARG A 95 -17.35 -13.85 5.74
C ARG A 95 -17.75 -15.32 5.66
N GLN A 96 -16.87 -16.19 5.17
CA GLN A 96 -17.15 -17.63 5.08
C GLN A 96 -17.37 -18.24 6.46
N THR A 97 -16.56 -17.87 7.45
CA THR A 97 -16.70 -18.34 8.84
C THR A 97 -18.00 -17.86 9.46
N ALA A 98 -18.37 -16.60 9.25
CA ALA A 98 -19.65 -16.06 9.72
C ALA A 98 -20.86 -16.75 9.05
N ASP A 99 -20.80 -16.97 7.72
CA ASP A 99 -21.84 -17.66 6.96
C ASP A 99 -21.99 -19.11 7.43
N ASN A 100 -20.88 -19.80 7.71
CA ASN A 100 -20.89 -21.17 8.24
C ASN A 100 -21.48 -21.24 9.65
N ALA A 101 -21.07 -20.33 10.56
CA ALA A 101 -21.62 -20.27 11.91
C ALA A 101 -23.13 -20.01 11.90
N TYR A 102 -23.61 -19.13 11.01
CA TYR A 102 -25.04 -18.90 10.82
C TYR A 102 -25.78 -20.16 10.34
N ARG A 103 -25.23 -20.90 9.36
CA ARG A 103 -25.83 -22.15 8.89
C ARG A 103 -25.91 -23.20 10.00
N SER A 104 -24.83 -23.38 10.77
CA SER A 104 -24.83 -24.31 11.90
C SER A 104 -25.85 -23.94 12.97
N LEU A 105 -26.07 -22.64 13.22
CA LEU A 105 -27.12 -22.17 14.13
C LEU A 105 -28.52 -22.54 13.61
N VAL A 106 -28.79 -22.33 12.32
CA VAL A 106 -30.07 -22.69 11.70
C VAL A 106 -30.31 -24.19 11.76
N GLU A 107 -29.29 -25.00 11.44
CA GLU A 107 -29.36 -26.46 11.51
C GLU A 107 -29.67 -26.95 12.93
N LEU A 108 -29.01 -26.39 13.94
CA LEU A 108 -29.24 -26.73 15.34
C LEU A 108 -30.67 -26.41 15.77
N VAL A 109 -31.16 -25.22 15.45
CA VAL A 109 -32.52 -24.79 15.83
C VAL A 109 -33.57 -25.67 15.14
N ASN A 110 -33.37 -25.98 13.85
CA ASN A 110 -34.25 -26.89 13.12
C ASN A 110 -34.20 -28.33 13.68
N ALA A 111 -33.04 -28.81 14.14
CA ALA A 111 -32.96 -30.10 14.81
C ALA A 111 -33.71 -30.09 16.15
N LEU A 112 -33.59 -29.02 16.92
CA LEU A 112 -34.27 -28.86 18.21
C LEU A 112 -35.79 -28.77 18.07
N THR A 113 -36.32 -28.14 17.01
CA THR A 113 -37.76 -28.12 16.74
C THR A 113 -38.31 -29.51 16.41
N VAL A 114 -37.53 -30.34 15.69
CA VAL A 114 -37.91 -31.72 15.38
C VAL A 114 -37.95 -32.58 16.65
N VAL A 115 -37.00 -32.40 17.57
CA VAL A 115 -36.89 -33.23 18.78
C VAL A 115 -37.87 -32.80 19.87
N ASN A 116 -38.04 -31.50 20.09
CA ASN A 116 -38.77 -30.96 21.24
C ASN A 116 -40.12 -30.31 20.86
N GLY A 117 -40.50 -30.36 19.58
CA GLY A 117 -41.63 -29.62 19.03
C GLY A 117 -41.29 -28.15 18.76
N GLU A 118 -42.12 -27.51 17.94
CA GLU A 118 -41.86 -26.17 17.39
C GLU A 118 -42.17 -25.03 18.37
N ALA A 119 -43.18 -25.22 19.24
CA ALA A 119 -43.72 -24.17 20.11
C ALA A 119 -42.67 -23.43 20.97
N PRO A 120 -41.64 -24.08 21.54
CA PRO A 120 -40.61 -23.39 22.32
C PRO A 120 -39.69 -22.47 21.50
N TYR A 121 -39.60 -22.68 20.18
CA TYR A 121 -38.64 -21.99 19.30
C TYR A 121 -39.31 -21.01 18.33
N ALA A 122 -40.65 -21.03 18.22
CA ALA A 122 -41.42 -20.21 17.27
C ALA A 122 -41.04 -18.71 17.32
N THR A 123 -41.02 -18.10 18.50
CA THR A 123 -40.65 -16.68 18.67
C THR A 123 -39.23 -16.37 18.18
N PHE A 124 -38.29 -17.28 18.42
CA PHE A 124 -36.91 -17.10 17.95
C PHE A 124 -36.82 -17.19 16.42
N ILE A 125 -37.51 -18.18 15.83
CA ILE A 125 -37.58 -18.38 14.38
C ILE A 125 -38.21 -17.16 13.69
N ASP A 126 -39.33 -16.65 14.22
CA ASP A 126 -40.02 -15.47 13.70
C ASP A 126 -39.12 -14.22 13.72
N HIS A 127 -38.39 -14.01 14.82
CA HIS A 127 -37.45 -12.89 14.92
C HIS A 127 -36.32 -13.00 13.89
N VAL A 128 -35.74 -14.19 13.71
CA VAL A 128 -34.68 -14.42 12.72
C VAL A 128 -35.21 -14.21 11.30
N ASN A 129 -36.42 -14.70 10.99
CA ASN A 129 -37.06 -14.49 9.70
C ASN A 129 -37.32 -13.02 9.39
N ALA A 130 -37.80 -12.24 10.37
CA ALA A 130 -37.98 -10.79 10.22
C ALA A 130 -36.66 -10.07 9.89
N ILE A 131 -35.55 -10.49 10.51
CA ILE A 131 -34.20 -9.97 10.21
C ILE A 131 -33.79 -10.32 8.78
N ILE A 132 -33.99 -11.58 8.36
CA ILE A 132 -33.67 -12.04 7.00
C ILE A 132 -34.45 -11.23 5.96
N ASP A 133 -35.74 -10.99 6.18
CA ASP A 133 -36.58 -10.26 5.23
C ASP A 133 -36.21 -8.79 5.11
N ARG A 134 -35.85 -8.16 6.24
CA ARG A 134 -35.26 -6.81 6.22
C ARG A 134 -33.98 -6.78 5.37
N GLN A 135 -33.08 -7.74 5.56
CA GLN A 135 -31.82 -7.80 4.80
C GLN A 135 -32.07 -8.06 3.30
N LYS A 136 -32.97 -8.97 2.95
CA LYS A 136 -33.40 -9.20 1.54
C LYS A 136 -33.93 -7.92 0.91
N THR A 137 -34.72 -7.14 1.64
CA THR A 137 -35.26 -5.86 1.16
C THR A 137 -34.15 -4.84 0.88
N VAL A 138 -33.18 -4.71 1.79
CA VAL A 138 -32.01 -3.84 1.60
C VAL A 138 -31.20 -4.26 0.36
N LEU A 139 -30.96 -5.56 0.18
CA LEU A 139 -30.22 -6.08 -0.98
C LEU A 139 -30.96 -5.81 -2.30
N LYS A 140 -32.28 -6.02 -2.35
CA LYS A 140 -33.11 -5.69 -3.53
C LYS A 140 -33.08 -4.19 -3.86
N ALA A 141 -33.14 -3.33 -2.84
CA ALA A 141 -33.04 -1.88 -3.04
C ALA A 141 -31.68 -1.47 -3.62
N ARG A 142 -30.58 -2.05 -3.11
CA ARG A 142 -29.22 -1.83 -3.63
C ARG A 142 -29.08 -2.28 -5.08
N GLN A 143 -29.56 -3.47 -5.43
CA GLN A 143 -29.55 -3.97 -6.82
C GLN A 143 -30.34 -3.07 -7.77
N THR A 144 -31.50 -2.59 -7.33
CA THR A 144 -32.35 -1.68 -8.11
C THR A 144 -31.65 -0.34 -8.38
N ASN A 145 -30.99 0.22 -7.36
CA ASN A 145 -30.25 1.48 -7.48
C ASN A 145 -29.00 1.33 -8.36
N ALA A 146 -28.31 0.19 -8.29
CA ALA A 146 -27.18 -0.11 -9.18
C ALA A 146 -27.62 -0.20 -10.65
N LYS A 147 -28.73 -0.90 -10.95
CA LYS A 147 -29.30 -0.97 -12.31
C LYS A 147 -29.72 0.41 -12.85
N LYS A 148 -30.36 1.24 -12.02
CA LYS A 148 -30.74 2.62 -12.40
C LYS A 148 -29.55 3.53 -12.71
N LYS A 149 -28.39 3.31 -12.07
CA LYS A 149 -27.15 4.05 -12.36
C LYS A 149 -26.42 3.52 -13.59
N GLY A 150 -26.45 2.21 -13.83
CA GLY A 150 -25.84 1.59 -15.02
C GLY A 150 -26.58 1.84 -16.33
N GLY A 151 -27.92 1.95 -16.29
CA GLY A 151 -28.76 2.25 -17.47
C GLY A 151 -28.98 3.74 -17.76
N ARG A 152 -28.24 4.64 -17.09
CA ARG A 152 -28.29 6.10 -17.28
C ARG A 152 -27.09 6.64 -18.07
N ARG A 153 -26.38 5.76 -18.76
CA ARG A 153 -25.30 6.07 -19.69
C ARG A 153 -25.76 5.84 -21.12
#